data_AF-W0I3K5-F1
#
_entry.id   AF-W0I3K5-F1
#
_cell.length_a   1.000
_cell.length_b   1.000
_cell.length_c   1.000
_cell.angle_alpha   90.00
_cell.angle_beta   90.00
_cell.angle_gamma   90.00
#
_symmetry.space_group_name_H-M   'P 1'
#
loop_
_entity.id
_entity.type
_entity.pdbx_description
1 polymer ?
#
loop_
_entity_poly.entity_id
_entity_poly.type
_entity_poly.pdbx_seq_one_letter_code
_entity_poly.pdbx_strand_id
1 'polypeptide(L)'
;MSREYKIVLAGIVMLILLILPIGMYSKIQGLEQEISYYKNQQKQFTEILWDEYGMDVYAAINYFKQTSTELFEKLRSKNAFITVESISAWNLDANYDVKTRIFWVWHKDYVKPKDKDIVYIKLQAYYRNNLTKLRNFWIEYRVNHTCHKVLGISDSMVQMTVLRYYYRNLSKEIEKMLNFNISTTRESCGELLVLTLKNNIWLNAELECMSTERQSLCWILIGEVDDKTGKLKKIIVTKPFEGSCDKREEEYIMKISAKLELENMALEDLENKILEMTGGKLIEINFER
;
A
#
# COMPACT_ATOMS: atom_id res chain seq x y z
N MET A 1 -48.43 53.06 -14.42
CA MET A 1 -47.55 52.36 -15.39
C MET A 1 -48.40 52.00 -16.62
N SER A 2 -48.07 52.55 -17.80
CA SER A 2 -48.90 52.40 -19.00
C SER A 2 -48.94 50.95 -19.47
N ARG A 3 -50.05 50.55 -20.13
CA ARG A 3 -50.29 49.18 -20.62
C ARG A 3 -49.18 48.71 -21.57
N GLU A 4 -48.64 49.63 -22.36
CA GLU A 4 -47.51 49.41 -23.27
C GLU A 4 -46.23 49.04 -22.52
N TYR A 5 -45.93 49.70 -21.39
CA TYR A 5 -44.74 49.41 -20.60
C TYR A 5 -44.77 48.00 -19.98
N LYS A 6 -45.97 47.51 -19.60
CA LYS A 6 -46.15 46.15 -19.10
C LYS A 6 -45.93 45.09 -20.20
N ILE A 7 -46.37 45.38 -21.42
CA ILE A 7 -46.19 44.49 -22.58
C ILE A 7 -44.71 44.41 -22.96
N VAL A 8 -44.02 45.55 -23.01
CA VAL A 8 -42.57 45.59 -23.29
C VAL A 8 -41.78 44.87 -22.20
N LEU A 9 -42.11 45.08 -20.92
CA LEU A 9 -41.46 44.39 -19.81
C LEU A 9 -41.68 42.87 -19.87
N ALA A 10 -42.91 42.41 -20.17
CA ALA A 10 -43.21 41.00 -20.33
C ALA A 10 -42.43 40.36 -21.50
N GLY A 11 -42.26 41.10 -22.61
CA GLY A 11 -41.44 40.67 -23.74
C GLY A 11 -39.96 40.53 -23.37
N ILE A 12 -39.39 41.50 -22.65
CA ILE A 12 -37.99 41.46 -22.18
C ILE A 12 -37.77 40.30 -21.20
N VAL A 13 -38.71 40.08 -20.26
CA VAL A 13 -38.63 38.96 -19.31
C VAL A 13 -38.70 37.61 -20.03
N MET A 14 -39.60 37.44 -21.01
CA MET A 14 -39.64 36.22 -21.81
C MET A 14 -38.36 36.00 -22.61
N LEU A 15 -37.79 37.06 -23.19
CA LEU A 15 -36.54 36.98 -23.95
C LEU A 15 -35.36 36.55 -23.07
N ILE A 16 -35.24 37.12 -21.86
CA ILE A 16 -34.23 36.71 -20.87
C ILE A 16 -34.43 35.24 -20.45
N LEU A 17 -35.68 34.84 -20.19
CA LEU A 17 -36.02 33.45 -19.83
C LEU A 17 -35.76 32.43 -20.94
N LEU A 18 -35.72 32.85 -22.20
CA LEU A 18 -35.36 32.00 -23.34
C LEU A 18 -33.85 31.95 -23.59
N ILE A 19 -33.14 33.07 -23.43
CA ILE A 19 -31.69 33.14 -23.65
C ILE A 19 -30.91 32.38 -22.57
N LEU A 20 -31.33 32.45 -21.31
CA LEU A 20 -30.64 31.78 -20.20
C LEU A 20 -30.54 30.24 -20.37
N PRO A 21 -31.63 29.50 -20.68
CA PRO A 21 -31.56 28.06 -20.96
C PRO A 21 -30.70 27.71 -22.17
N ILE A 22 -30.74 28.51 -23.24
CA ILE A 22 -29.94 28.28 -24.46
C ILE A 22 -28.44 28.43 -24.16
N GLY A 23 -28.07 29.46 -23.39
CA GLY A 23 -26.69 29.66 -22.93
C GLY A 23 -26.21 28.54 -22.02
N MET A 24 -27.05 28.08 -21.10
CA MET A 24 -26.74 26.93 -20.23
C MET A 24 -26.62 25.63 -21.02
N TYR A 25 -27.51 25.38 -21.98
CA TYR A 25 -27.48 24.21 -22.85
C TYR A 25 -26.20 24.15 -23.69
N SER A 26 -25.80 25.28 -24.29
CA SER A 26 -24.56 25.36 -25.06
C SER A 26 -23.32 25.12 -24.19
N LYS A 27 -23.32 25.63 -22.95
CA LYS A 27 -22.26 25.36 -21.97
C LYS A 27 -22.22 23.88 -21.56
N ILE A 28 -23.38 23.24 -21.38
CA ILE A 28 -23.48 21.82 -21.09
C ILE A 28 -22.92 20.99 -22.25
N GLN A 29 -23.32 21.29 -23.50
CA GLN A 29 -22.77 20.60 -24.67
C GLN A 29 -21.26 20.75 -24.79
N GLY A 30 -20.72 21.95 -24.53
CA GLY A 30 -19.27 22.18 -24.52
C GLY A 30 -18.57 21.31 -23.47
N LEU A 31 -19.11 21.26 -22.25
CA LEU A 31 -18.59 20.40 -21.19
C LEU A 31 -18.69 18.90 -21.53
N GLU A 32 -19.78 18.46 -22.17
CA GLU A 32 -19.96 17.08 -22.62
C GLU A 32 -18.91 16.70 -23.68
N GLN A 33 -18.60 17.60 -24.61
CA GLN A 33 -17.55 17.41 -25.60
C GLN A 33 -16.16 17.33 -24.96
N GLU A 34 -15.85 18.22 -24.02
CA GLU A 34 -14.60 18.17 -23.26
C GLU A 34 -14.47 16.86 -22.47
N ILE A 35 -15.54 16.42 -21.78
CA ILE A 35 -15.56 15.14 -21.07
C ILE A 35 -15.33 13.96 -22.03
N SER A 36 -15.94 13.98 -23.21
CA SER A 36 -15.74 12.96 -24.24
C SER A 36 -14.29 12.92 -24.73
N TYR A 37 -13.71 14.10 -24.96
CA TYR A 37 -12.30 14.25 -25.32
C TYR A 37 -11.36 13.66 -24.25
N TYR A 38 -11.55 14.04 -22.98
CA TYR A 38 -10.75 13.50 -21.88
C TYR A 38 -10.91 11.99 -21.71
N LYS A 39 -12.12 11.45 -21.89
CA LYS A 39 -12.35 9.99 -21.87
C LYS A 39 -11.58 9.28 -22.98
N ASN A 40 -11.51 9.87 -24.17
CA ASN A 40 -10.73 9.31 -25.27
C ASN A 40 -9.23 9.37 -24.99
N GLN A 41 -8.72 10.49 -24.46
CA GLN A 41 -7.33 10.57 -24.01
C GLN A 41 -7.01 9.51 -22.96
N GLN A 42 -7.91 9.29 -22.00
CA GLN A 42 -7.72 8.30 -20.95
C GLN A 42 -7.62 6.86 -21.49
N LYS A 43 -8.39 6.53 -22.53
CA LYS A 43 -8.28 5.25 -23.24
C LYS A 43 -6.94 5.12 -23.96
N GLN A 44 -6.50 6.17 -24.67
CA GLN A 44 -5.20 6.17 -25.34
C GLN A 44 -4.05 5.99 -24.35
N PHE A 45 -4.07 6.68 -23.20
CA PHE A 45 -3.07 6.46 -22.14
C PHE A 45 -3.11 5.06 -21.57
N THR A 46 -4.31 4.47 -21.45
CA THR A 46 -4.46 3.08 -21.02
C THR A 46 -3.81 2.11 -22.00
N GLU A 47 -3.98 2.32 -23.31
CA GLU A 47 -3.32 1.52 -24.35
C GLU A 47 -1.80 1.65 -24.27
N ILE A 48 -1.28 2.88 -24.18
CA ILE A 48 0.17 3.13 -24.02
C ILE A 48 0.74 2.41 -22.80
N LEU A 49 0.03 2.44 -21.66
CA LEU A 49 0.49 1.74 -20.46
C LEU A 49 0.48 0.22 -20.60
N TRP A 50 -0.48 -0.33 -21.35
CA TRP A 50 -0.49 -1.77 -21.64
C TRP A 50 0.63 -2.16 -22.61
N ASP A 51 0.92 -1.33 -23.60
CA ASP A 51 2.03 -1.56 -24.53
C ASP A 51 3.38 -1.49 -23.81
N GLU A 52 3.55 -0.54 -22.90
CA GLU A 52 4.79 -0.35 -22.14
C GLU A 52 4.97 -1.39 -21.03
N TYR A 53 3.98 -1.57 -20.16
CA TYR A 53 4.11 -2.34 -18.91
C TYR A 53 3.32 -3.64 -18.89
N GLY A 54 2.58 -3.97 -19.96
CA GLY A 54 1.74 -5.17 -20.01
C GLY A 54 2.54 -6.45 -19.79
N MET A 55 3.76 -6.54 -20.33
CA MET A 55 4.64 -7.68 -20.10
C MET A 55 5.04 -7.84 -18.63
N ASP A 56 5.32 -6.74 -17.92
CA ASP A 56 5.62 -6.78 -16.48
C ASP A 56 4.42 -7.23 -15.65
N VAL A 57 3.23 -6.75 -16.02
CA VAL A 57 1.97 -7.18 -15.40
C VAL A 57 1.77 -8.69 -15.56
N TYR A 58 1.92 -9.22 -16.78
CA TYR A 58 1.78 -10.65 -17.03
C TYR A 58 2.88 -11.47 -16.35
N ALA A 59 4.12 -10.96 -16.29
CA ALA A 59 5.20 -11.58 -15.55
C ALA A 59 4.87 -11.72 -14.06
N ALA A 60 4.39 -10.65 -13.42
CA ALA A 60 3.95 -10.67 -12.02
C ALA A 60 2.79 -11.65 -11.78
N ILE A 61 1.77 -11.65 -12.64
CA ILE A 61 0.63 -12.57 -12.55
C ILE A 61 1.09 -14.02 -12.69
N ASN A 62 1.96 -14.32 -13.65
CA ASN A 62 2.47 -15.66 -13.88
C ASN A 62 3.37 -16.13 -12.75
N TYR A 63 4.24 -15.25 -12.24
CA TYR A 63 5.06 -15.53 -11.07
C TYR A 63 4.21 -15.87 -9.86
N PHE A 64 3.17 -15.08 -9.57
CA PHE A 64 2.23 -15.38 -8.48
C PHE A 64 1.60 -16.78 -8.62
N LYS A 65 1.16 -17.15 -9.83
CA LYS A 65 0.57 -18.49 -10.07
C LYS A 65 1.56 -19.61 -9.79
N GLN A 66 2.85 -19.40 -10.08
CA GLN A 66 3.91 -20.39 -9.90
C GLN A 66 4.38 -20.49 -8.45
N THR A 67 4.50 -19.38 -7.73
CA THR A 67 5.05 -19.35 -6.37
C THR A 67 3.99 -19.51 -5.29
N SER A 68 2.74 -19.13 -5.58
CA SER A 68 1.62 -19.10 -4.61
C SER A 68 0.47 -20.02 -5.03
N THR A 69 0.76 -21.22 -5.53
CA THR A 69 -0.21 -22.17 -6.11
C THR A 69 -1.42 -22.44 -5.20
N GLU A 70 -1.20 -22.72 -3.91
CA GLU A 70 -2.28 -22.97 -2.95
C GLU A 70 -3.23 -21.78 -2.83
N LEU A 71 -2.67 -20.57 -2.75
CA LEU A 71 -3.44 -19.33 -2.64
C LEU A 71 -4.17 -19.04 -3.95
N PHE A 72 -3.54 -19.29 -5.09
CA PHE A 72 -4.16 -19.17 -6.41
C PHE A 72 -5.36 -20.11 -6.56
N GLU A 73 -5.24 -21.38 -6.17
CA GLU A 73 -6.35 -22.33 -6.21
C GLU A 73 -7.46 -21.96 -5.22
N LYS A 74 -7.12 -21.44 -4.04
CA LYS A 74 -8.10 -20.89 -3.08
C LYS A 74 -8.85 -19.68 -3.63
N LEU A 75 -8.23 -18.86 -4.48
CA LEU A 75 -8.91 -17.76 -5.15
C LEU A 75 -9.84 -18.28 -6.25
N ARG A 76 -9.40 -19.28 -7.03
CA ARG A 76 -10.23 -19.91 -8.06
C ARG A 76 -11.48 -20.57 -7.48
N SER A 77 -11.34 -21.30 -6.37
CA SER A 77 -12.50 -21.93 -5.69
C SER A 77 -13.51 -20.92 -5.16
N LYS A 78 -13.08 -19.70 -4.85
CA LYS A 78 -13.94 -18.56 -4.49
C LYS A 78 -14.51 -17.80 -5.69
N ASN A 79 -14.36 -18.33 -6.90
CA ASN A 79 -14.74 -17.67 -8.15
C ASN A 79 -14.09 -16.27 -8.29
N ALA A 80 -12.86 -16.12 -7.82
CA ALA A 80 -12.07 -14.89 -7.91
C ALA A 80 -10.98 -15.02 -9.00
N PHE A 81 -10.54 -13.88 -9.52
CA PHE A 81 -9.41 -13.78 -10.43
C PHE A 81 -8.45 -12.68 -9.98
N ILE A 82 -7.19 -12.78 -10.38
CA ILE A 82 -6.17 -11.77 -10.11
C ILE A 82 -5.94 -10.95 -11.36
N THR A 83 -5.79 -9.64 -11.18
CA THR A 83 -5.33 -8.70 -12.19
C THR A 83 -4.50 -7.61 -11.52
N VAL A 84 -3.86 -6.76 -12.31
CA VAL A 84 -3.21 -5.54 -11.83
C VAL A 84 -4.23 -4.62 -11.15
N GLU A 85 -3.86 -4.09 -9.98
CA GLU A 85 -4.51 -2.95 -9.33
C GLU A 85 -3.73 -1.67 -9.61
N SER A 86 -2.39 -1.72 -9.52
CA SER A 86 -1.58 -0.54 -9.80
C SER A 86 -0.20 -0.90 -10.36
N ILE A 87 0.34 0.04 -11.11
CA ILE A 87 1.70 0.05 -11.67
C ILE A 87 2.39 1.26 -11.07
N SER A 88 3.55 1.05 -10.46
CA SER A 88 4.38 2.10 -9.90
C SER A 88 5.74 2.00 -10.55
N ALA A 89 6.07 2.95 -11.42
CA ALA A 89 7.34 3.01 -12.13
C ALA A 89 8.14 4.24 -11.68
N TRP A 90 9.27 4.48 -12.34
CA TRP A 90 10.22 5.55 -12.03
C TRP A 90 9.53 6.92 -11.84
N ASN A 91 8.84 7.44 -12.85
CA ASN A 91 8.26 8.79 -12.85
C ASN A 91 6.74 8.83 -12.83
N LEU A 92 6.08 7.68 -12.63
CA LEU A 92 4.64 7.59 -12.68
C LEU A 92 4.11 6.53 -11.73
N ASP A 93 2.86 6.71 -11.38
CA ASP A 93 1.99 5.66 -10.90
C ASP A 93 0.73 5.59 -11.77
N ALA A 94 0.16 4.41 -11.87
CA ALA A 94 -1.11 4.19 -12.51
C ALA A 94 -1.98 3.22 -11.70
N ASN A 95 -3.24 3.56 -11.47
CA ASN A 95 -4.25 2.68 -10.87
C ASN A 95 -5.18 2.15 -11.96
N TYR A 96 -5.34 0.83 -12.03
CA TYR A 96 -6.25 0.16 -12.94
C TYR A 96 -7.63 0.01 -12.32
N ASP A 97 -8.65 0.61 -12.94
CA ASP A 97 -10.03 0.32 -12.61
C ASP A 97 -10.52 -0.87 -13.43
N VAL A 98 -10.70 -2.01 -12.77
CA VAL A 98 -11.17 -3.26 -13.41
C VAL A 98 -12.56 -3.14 -14.03
N LYS A 99 -13.41 -2.22 -13.54
CA LYS A 99 -14.79 -2.06 -14.03
C LYS A 99 -14.82 -1.27 -15.34
N THR A 100 -14.09 -0.16 -15.38
CA THR A 100 -14.00 0.70 -16.57
C THR A 100 -12.91 0.26 -17.54
N ARG A 101 -11.97 -0.58 -17.08
CA ARG A 101 -10.78 -1.08 -17.79
C ARG A 101 -9.83 0.03 -18.20
N ILE A 102 -9.69 1.03 -17.34
CA ILE A 102 -8.92 2.24 -17.62
C ILE A 102 -7.88 2.44 -16.53
N PHE A 103 -6.70 2.92 -16.92
CA PHE A 103 -5.70 3.41 -15.99
C PHE A 103 -5.93 4.89 -15.66
N TRP A 104 -5.89 5.20 -14.37
CA TRP A 104 -5.73 6.55 -13.84
C TRP A 104 -4.26 6.77 -13.58
N VAL A 105 -3.67 7.82 -14.13
CA VAL A 105 -2.22 8.03 -14.13
C VAL A 105 -1.88 9.33 -13.41
N TRP A 106 -0.83 9.33 -12.61
CA TRP A 106 -0.27 10.53 -12.01
C TRP A 106 1.25 10.50 -12.02
N HIS A 107 1.85 11.69 -12.05
CA HIS A 107 3.29 11.86 -12.02
C HIS A 107 3.83 11.69 -10.59
N LYS A 108 5.05 11.17 -10.47
CA LYS A 108 5.79 11.14 -9.21
C LYS A 108 6.81 12.27 -9.14
N ASP A 109 6.63 13.13 -8.16
CA ASP A 109 7.57 14.22 -7.88
C ASP A 109 8.85 13.72 -7.18
N TYR A 110 8.82 12.54 -6.57
CA TYR A 110 9.94 11.95 -5.83
C TYR A 110 10.36 10.62 -6.43
N VAL A 111 11.52 10.61 -7.07
CA VAL A 111 12.03 9.45 -7.81
C VAL A 111 13.42 9.06 -7.31
N LYS A 112 13.64 7.76 -7.05
CA LYS A 112 14.92 7.26 -6.54
C LYS A 112 15.74 6.64 -7.70
N PRO A 113 16.98 7.11 -7.97
CA PRO A 113 17.95 6.55 -8.95
C PRO A 113 18.02 5.03 -9.09
N LYS A 114 17.90 4.32 -7.98
CA LYS A 114 17.94 2.86 -7.94
C LYS A 114 16.72 2.15 -8.54
N ASP A 115 15.60 2.85 -8.74
CA ASP A 115 14.34 2.27 -9.20
C ASP A 115 14.11 2.48 -10.72
N LYS A 116 15.11 2.95 -11.48
CA LYS A 116 14.92 3.36 -12.88
C LYS A 116 14.41 2.23 -13.77
N ASP A 117 14.93 1.03 -13.56
CA ASP A 117 14.57 -0.16 -14.32
C ASP A 117 13.67 -1.11 -13.52
N ILE A 118 13.12 -0.64 -12.39
CA ILE A 118 12.23 -1.44 -11.53
C ILE A 118 10.82 -0.90 -11.63
N VAL A 119 9.89 -1.78 -12.00
CA VAL A 119 8.46 -1.51 -11.99
C VAL A 119 7.83 -2.33 -10.87
N TYR A 120 7.06 -1.66 -10.03
CA TYR A 120 6.31 -2.26 -8.94
C TYR A 120 4.90 -2.57 -9.46
N ILE A 121 4.57 -3.86 -9.53
CA ILE A 121 3.27 -4.33 -10.00
C ILE A 121 2.47 -4.83 -8.80
N LYS A 122 1.42 -4.09 -8.45
CA LYS A 122 0.48 -4.50 -7.41
C LYS A 122 -0.66 -5.30 -8.02
N LEU A 123 -0.79 -6.53 -7.57
CA LEU A 123 -1.85 -7.45 -7.96
C LEU A 123 -2.96 -7.48 -6.92
N GLN A 124 -4.19 -7.60 -7.42
CA GLN A 124 -5.40 -7.64 -6.64
C GLN A 124 -6.33 -8.73 -7.13
N ALA A 125 -7.02 -9.38 -6.19
CA ALA A 125 -8.09 -10.32 -6.50
C ALA A 125 -9.46 -9.65 -6.52
N TYR A 126 -10.30 -10.03 -7.48
CA TYR A 126 -11.68 -9.58 -7.64
C TYR A 126 -12.61 -10.79 -7.84
N TYR A 127 -13.82 -10.71 -7.30
CA TYR A 127 -14.85 -11.72 -7.58
C TYR A 127 -15.37 -11.57 -9.01
N ARG A 128 -15.45 -12.67 -9.76
CA ARG A 128 -15.85 -12.66 -11.18
C ARG A 128 -17.28 -12.18 -11.42
N ASN A 129 -18.17 -12.41 -10.46
CA ASN A 129 -19.61 -12.10 -10.58
C ASN A 129 -19.92 -10.60 -10.53
N ASN A 130 -19.17 -9.80 -9.78
CA ASN A 130 -19.50 -8.39 -9.53
C ASN A 130 -18.28 -7.44 -9.59
N LEU A 131 -17.10 -7.98 -9.93
CA LEU A 131 -15.83 -7.25 -9.99
C LEU A 131 -15.50 -6.52 -8.67
N THR A 132 -15.98 -7.03 -7.54
CA THR A 132 -15.69 -6.45 -6.23
C THR A 132 -14.34 -6.96 -5.74
N LYS A 133 -13.54 -6.04 -5.22
CA LYS A 133 -12.23 -6.30 -4.62
C LYS A 133 -12.34 -7.31 -3.47
N LEU A 134 -11.53 -8.37 -3.49
CA LEU A 134 -11.34 -9.23 -2.33
C LEU A 134 -10.67 -8.41 -1.22
N ARG A 135 -11.42 -8.09 -0.17
CA ARG A 135 -10.90 -7.30 0.96
C ARG A 135 -9.69 -7.98 1.58
N ASN A 136 -8.70 -7.18 1.97
CA ASN A 136 -7.49 -7.64 2.65
C ASN A 136 -6.68 -8.68 1.86
N PHE A 137 -6.65 -8.59 0.54
CA PHE A 137 -5.72 -9.33 -0.29
C PHE A 137 -5.15 -8.36 -1.29
N TRP A 138 -3.84 -8.24 -1.36
CA TRP A 138 -3.08 -7.70 -2.48
C TRP A 138 -1.66 -8.26 -2.33
N ILE A 139 -0.90 -8.27 -3.43
CA ILE A 139 0.51 -8.61 -3.41
C ILE A 139 1.22 -7.73 -4.42
N GLU A 140 2.36 -7.18 -4.05
CA GLU A 140 3.14 -6.30 -4.92
C GLU A 140 4.51 -6.92 -5.19
N TYR A 141 4.88 -6.92 -6.47
CA TYR A 141 6.14 -7.48 -6.96
C TYR A 141 7.01 -6.38 -7.55
N ARG A 142 8.32 -6.52 -7.33
CA ARG A 142 9.35 -5.78 -8.05
C ARG A 142 9.66 -6.54 -9.33
N VAL A 143 9.55 -5.87 -10.47
CA VAL A 143 9.82 -6.44 -11.80
C VAL A 143 10.94 -5.64 -12.44
N ASN A 144 11.97 -6.32 -12.94
CA ASN A 144 12.97 -5.68 -13.78
C ASN A 144 12.34 -5.43 -15.16
N HIS A 145 12.10 -4.16 -15.48
CA HIS A 145 11.41 -3.74 -16.68
C HIS A 145 12.16 -4.10 -17.96
N THR A 146 13.50 -4.09 -17.94
CA THR A 146 14.33 -4.40 -19.12
C THR A 146 14.21 -5.85 -19.57
N CYS A 147 13.98 -6.79 -18.63
CA CYS A 147 13.92 -8.22 -18.94
C CYS A 147 12.61 -8.91 -18.55
N HIS A 148 11.64 -8.15 -18.03
CA HIS A 148 10.35 -8.61 -17.53
C HIS A 148 10.46 -9.77 -16.52
N LYS A 149 11.53 -9.77 -15.72
CA LYS A 149 11.75 -10.78 -14.67
C LYS A 149 11.31 -10.25 -13.33
N VAL A 150 10.49 -11.03 -12.63
CA VAL A 150 10.12 -10.74 -11.24
C VAL A 150 11.34 -10.97 -10.35
N LEU A 151 11.73 -9.91 -9.63
CA LEU A 151 12.85 -9.91 -8.70
C LEU A 151 12.46 -10.46 -7.33
N GLY A 152 11.19 -10.29 -6.94
CA GLY A 152 10.65 -10.67 -5.64
C GLY A 152 9.50 -9.76 -5.23
N ILE A 153 8.97 -9.93 -4.02
CA ILE A 153 7.96 -9.02 -3.45
C ILE A 153 8.57 -7.64 -3.16
N SER A 154 7.74 -6.59 -3.06
CA SER A 154 8.19 -5.26 -2.67
C SER A 154 8.46 -5.11 -1.16
N ASP A 155 9.19 -4.05 -0.82
CA ASP A 155 9.43 -3.60 0.55
C ASP A 155 8.12 -3.31 1.30
N SER A 156 7.17 -2.66 0.63
CA SER A 156 5.84 -2.37 1.18
C SER A 156 5.06 -3.64 1.52
N MET A 157 5.19 -4.69 0.71
CA MET A 157 4.54 -5.97 0.93
C MET A 157 5.10 -6.69 2.17
N VAL A 158 6.42 -6.60 2.39
CA VAL A 158 7.08 -7.18 3.57
C VAL A 158 6.57 -6.54 4.85
N GLN A 159 6.64 -5.21 4.94
CA GLN A 159 6.17 -4.46 6.11
C GLN A 159 4.69 -4.78 6.40
N MET A 160 3.85 -4.73 5.36
CA MET A 160 2.43 -5.06 5.52
C MET A 160 2.24 -6.49 6.05
N THR A 161 2.95 -7.50 5.54
CA THR A 161 2.81 -8.88 5.99
C THR A 161 3.11 -9.01 7.48
N VAL A 162 4.18 -8.39 7.97
CA VAL A 162 4.59 -8.42 9.38
C VAL A 162 3.56 -7.69 10.26
N LEU A 163 3.28 -6.42 9.96
CA LEU A 163 2.34 -5.61 10.72
C LEU A 163 0.94 -6.20 10.75
N ARG A 164 0.48 -6.73 9.62
CA ARG A 164 -0.85 -7.36 9.55
C ARG A 164 -0.93 -8.59 10.43
N TYR A 165 0.12 -9.41 10.48
CA TYR A 165 0.12 -10.57 11.37
C TYR A 165 0.11 -10.09 12.83
N TYR A 166 0.95 -9.14 13.17
CA TYR A 166 1.06 -8.55 14.50
C TYR A 166 -0.28 -7.96 14.99
N TYR A 167 -0.86 -7.00 14.28
CA TYR A 167 -2.09 -6.33 14.71
C TYR A 167 -3.32 -7.23 14.74
N ARG A 168 -3.34 -8.31 13.93
CA ARG A 168 -4.47 -9.23 13.90
C ARG A 168 -4.40 -10.34 14.92
N ASN A 169 -3.19 -10.81 15.24
CA ASN A 169 -3.02 -12.03 16.03
C ASN A 169 -2.29 -11.80 17.36
N LEU A 170 -1.37 -10.84 17.44
CA LEU A 170 -0.48 -10.70 18.59
C LEU A 170 -0.77 -9.45 19.44
N SER A 171 -1.13 -8.32 18.84
CA SER A 171 -1.18 -7.04 19.55
C SER A 171 -2.05 -7.09 20.81
N LYS A 172 -3.28 -7.61 20.72
CA LYS A 172 -4.18 -7.73 21.88
C LYS A 172 -3.66 -8.64 22.98
N GLU A 173 -2.95 -9.71 22.61
CA GLU A 173 -2.36 -10.64 23.58
C GLU A 173 -1.20 -9.97 24.31
N ILE A 174 -0.35 -9.26 23.58
CA ILE A 174 0.77 -8.48 24.14
C ILE A 174 0.25 -7.39 25.05
N GLU A 175 -0.74 -6.61 24.61
CA GLU A 175 -1.37 -5.57 25.43
C GLU A 175 -1.87 -6.13 26.78
N LYS A 176 -2.47 -7.33 26.74
CA LYS A 176 -2.92 -8.04 27.94
C LYS A 176 -1.75 -8.54 28.80
N MET A 177 -0.70 -9.12 28.20
CA MET A 177 0.50 -9.58 28.91
C MET A 177 1.21 -8.43 29.61
N LEU A 178 1.20 -7.25 29.00
CA LEU A 178 1.84 -6.02 29.48
C LEU A 178 0.92 -5.18 30.39
N ASN A 179 -0.24 -5.71 30.78
CA ASN A 179 -1.22 -5.06 31.66
C ASN A 179 -1.66 -3.66 31.21
N PHE A 180 -1.68 -3.41 29.89
CA PHE A 180 -2.25 -2.19 29.37
C PHE A 180 -3.77 -2.25 29.40
N ASN A 181 -4.38 -1.35 30.17
CA ASN A 181 -5.82 -1.30 30.34
C ASN A 181 -6.46 -0.45 29.22
N ILE A 182 -7.30 -1.07 28.40
CA ILE A 182 -7.90 -0.52 27.16
C ILE A 182 -8.78 0.73 27.41
N SER A 183 -9.08 1.05 28.67
CA SER A 183 -10.00 2.13 29.06
C SER A 183 -9.38 3.54 29.18
N THR A 184 -8.08 3.72 28.91
CA THR A 184 -7.40 5.02 29.04
C THR A 184 -7.04 5.63 27.69
N THR A 185 -6.86 6.95 27.66
CA THR A 185 -6.31 7.69 26.52
C THR A 185 -4.99 7.04 26.11
N ARG A 186 -5.01 6.40 24.95
CA ARG A 186 -3.94 5.55 24.43
C ARG A 186 -3.21 6.31 23.35
N GLU A 187 -1.90 6.42 23.51
CA GLU A 187 -1.01 6.82 22.43
C GLU A 187 -0.22 5.60 21.98
N SER A 188 -0.19 5.37 20.67
CA SER A 188 0.60 4.32 20.05
C SER A 188 1.31 4.89 18.83
N CYS A 189 2.57 4.53 18.68
CA CYS A 189 3.42 4.93 17.58
C CYS A 189 4.31 3.76 17.20
N GLY A 190 4.77 3.78 15.96
CA GLY A 190 5.73 2.80 15.47
C GLY A 190 6.63 3.40 14.41
N GLU A 191 7.81 2.82 14.28
CA GLU A 191 8.83 3.28 13.35
C GLU A 191 9.55 2.08 12.72
N LEU A 192 9.76 2.14 11.41
CA LEU A 192 10.57 1.16 10.70
C LEU A 192 12.04 1.36 11.06
N LEU A 193 12.63 0.37 11.74
CA LEU A 193 14.04 0.40 12.12
C LEU A 193 14.91 -0.17 11.01
N VAL A 194 14.51 -1.32 10.45
CA VAL A 194 15.29 -2.04 9.45
C VAL A 194 14.37 -2.71 8.44
N LEU A 195 14.76 -2.60 7.17
CA LEU A 195 14.19 -3.42 6.10
C LEU A 195 15.28 -3.82 5.11
N THR A 196 15.66 -5.10 5.13
CA THR A 196 16.75 -5.61 4.30
C THR A 196 16.44 -6.97 3.70
N LEU A 197 16.91 -7.20 2.48
CA LEU A 197 16.82 -8.47 1.77
C LEU A 197 18.18 -9.17 1.79
N LYS A 198 18.27 -10.38 2.33
CA LYS A 198 19.47 -11.23 2.25
C LYS A 198 19.06 -12.68 1.98
N ASN A 199 19.75 -13.36 1.06
CA ASN A 199 19.52 -14.77 0.74
C ASN A 199 18.04 -15.13 0.41
N ASN A 200 17.33 -14.25 -0.30
CA ASN A 200 15.88 -14.38 -0.60
C ASN A 200 14.93 -14.34 0.61
N ILE A 201 15.42 -13.84 1.76
CA ILE A 201 14.62 -13.60 2.95
C ILE A 201 14.69 -12.10 3.24
N TRP A 202 13.52 -11.51 3.38
CA TRP A 202 13.39 -10.18 3.92
C TRP A 202 13.38 -10.24 5.43
N LEU A 203 14.15 -9.36 6.04
CA LEU A 203 14.05 -9.05 7.45
C LEU A 203 13.46 -7.66 7.61
N ASN A 204 12.40 -7.57 8.40
CA ASN A 204 11.73 -6.34 8.76
C ASN A 204 11.76 -6.19 10.28
N ALA A 205 12.36 -5.11 10.77
CA ALA A 205 12.34 -4.76 12.18
C ALA A 205 11.59 -3.44 12.37
N GLU A 206 10.54 -3.47 13.18
CA GLU A 206 9.70 -2.32 13.47
C GLU A 206 9.63 -2.10 14.98
N LEU A 207 9.80 -0.86 15.40
CA LEU A 207 9.54 -0.44 16.77
C LEU A 207 8.05 -0.21 16.94
N GLU A 208 7.48 -0.72 18.02
CA GLU A 208 6.12 -0.41 18.46
C GLU A 208 6.19 0.12 19.89
N CYS A 209 5.56 1.25 20.13
CA CYS A 209 5.49 1.87 21.45
C CYS A 209 4.04 2.12 21.83
N MET A 210 3.80 2.04 23.13
CA MET A 210 2.49 2.31 23.69
C MET A 210 2.59 2.99 25.05
N SER A 211 1.83 4.07 25.19
CA SER A 211 1.87 4.95 26.35
C SER A 211 0.47 5.10 26.96
N THR A 212 0.44 5.12 28.29
CA THR A 212 -0.71 5.47 29.13
C THR A 212 -0.23 6.42 30.23
N GLU A 213 -1.16 6.97 31.01
CA GLU A 213 -0.81 7.81 32.17
C GLU A 213 0.10 7.13 33.20
N ARG A 214 0.17 5.79 33.22
CA ARG A 214 0.88 5.02 34.26
C ARG A 214 2.14 4.33 33.78
N GLN A 215 2.24 4.04 32.49
CA GLN A 215 3.34 3.29 31.91
C GLN A 215 3.51 3.63 30.43
N SER A 216 4.77 3.61 29.99
CA SER A 216 5.14 3.77 28.60
C SER A 216 6.19 2.72 28.25
N LEU A 217 5.84 1.84 27.32
CA LEU A 217 6.67 0.70 26.94
C LEU A 217 6.79 0.62 25.43
N CYS A 218 7.97 0.23 24.96
CA CYS A 218 8.24 -0.10 23.57
C CYS A 218 8.72 -1.55 23.44
N TRP A 219 8.53 -2.14 22.27
CA TRP A 219 9.08 -3.43 21.87
C TRP A 219 9.39 -3.42 20.38
N ILE A 220 10.25 -4.33 19.95
CA ILE A 220 10.62 -4.48 18.55
C ILE A 220 9.94 -5.74 18.00
N LEU A 221 9.30 -5.58 16.85
CA LEU A 221 8.78 -6.63 16.00
C LEU A 221 9.83 -6.99 14.97
N ILE A 222 10.27 -8.23 14.95
CA ILE A 222 11.19 -8.74 13.92
C ILE A 222 10.42 -9.77 13.11
N GLY A 223 10.27 -9.55 11.82
CA GLY A 223 9.61 -10.47 10.90
C GLY A 223 10.54 -10.91 9.77
N GLU A 224 10.60 -12.21 9.53
CA GLU A 224 11.23 -12.78 8.35
C GLU A 224 10.17 -13.15 7.32
N VAL A 225 10.31 -12.65 6.09
CA VAL A 225 9.36 -12.88 5.01
C VAL A 225 10.08 -13.47 3.81
N ASP A 226 9.52 -14.54 3.26
CA ASP A 226 10.00 -15.16 2.02
C ASP A 226 9.84 -14.19 0.84
N ASP A 227 10.94 -13.84 0.16
CA ASP A 227 10.92 -12.86 -0.93
C ASP A 227 10.13 -13.33 -2.16
N LYS A 228 9.99 -14.65 -2.36
CA LYS A 228 9.28 -15.20 -3.52
C LYS A 228 7.78 -15.21 -3.35
N THR A 229 7.30 -15.49 -2.14
CA THR A 229 5.89 -15.76 -1.86
C THR A 229 5.23 -14.68 -1.00
N GLY A 230 6.01 -13.85 -0.30
CA GLY A 230 5.49 -12.91 0.69
C GLY A 230 4.94 -13.58 1.94
N LYS A 231 5.21 -14.87 2.15
CA LYS A 231 4.80 -15.59 3.35
C LYS A 231 5.74 -15.25 4.51
N LEU A 232 5.14 -14.97 5.67
CA LEU A 232 5.85 -14.82 6.93
C LEU A 232 6.45 -16.17 7.33
N LYS A 233 7.77 -16.23 7.51
CA LYS A 233 8.53 -17.42 7.92
C LYS A 233 8.72 -17.47 9.43
N LYS A 234 9.02 -16.31 10.02
CA LYS A 234 9.27 -16.15 11.45
C LYS A 234 8.77 -14.78 11.90
N ILE A 235 8.25 -14.69 13.12
CA ILE A 235 8.01 -13.42 13.81
C ILE A 235 8.47 -13.52 15.25
N ILE A 236 9.15 -12.48 15.70
CA ILE A 236 9.65 -12.32 17.06
C ILE A 236 9.12 -11.00 17.59
N VAL A 237 8.66 -11.03 18.83
CA VAL A 237 8.37 -9.82 19.61
C VAL A 237 9.35 -9.80 20.75
N THR A 238 10.13 -8.73 20.86
CA THR A 238 11.10 -8.60 21.95
C THR A 238 10.41 -8.39 23.29
N LYS A 239 11.17 -8.54 24.38
CA LYS A 239 10.71 -8.03 25.67
C LYS A 239 10.46 -6.53 25.59
N PRO A 240 9.46 -6.02 26.32
CA PRO A 240 9.21 -4.59 26.42
C PRO A 240 10.37 -3.92 27.17
N PHE A 241 10.66 -2.68 26.80
CA PHE A 241 11.59 -1.78 27.48
C PHE A 241 10.93 -0.41 27.65
N GLU A 242 11.46 0.40 28.56
CA GLU A 242 10.95 1.76 28.78
C GLU A 242 11.17 2.63 27.53
N GLY A 243 10.10 3.29 27.08
CA GLY A 243 10.10 4.18 25.92
C GLY A 243 8.68 4.67 25.61
N SER A 244 8.56 5.74 24.82
CA SER A 244 7.33 6.50 24.62
C SER A 244 7.21 7.09 23.23
N CYS A 245 6.00 7.58 22.93
CA CYS A 245 5.70 8.29 21.70
C CYS A 245 6.07 9.78 21.73
N ASP A 246 6.72 10.26 22.79
CA ASP A 246 7.13 11.65 22.89
C ASP A 246 8.33 11.93 21.98
N LYS A 247 8.26 13.05 21.25
CA LYS A 247 9.32 13.54 20.34
C LYS A 247 10.71 13.67 20.95
N ARG A 248 10.84 13.70 22.28
CA ARG A 248 12.14 13.74 22.97
C ARG A 248 12.86 12.39 22.97
N GLU A 249 12.16 11.30 22.68
CA GLU A 249 12.73 9.95 22.57
C GLU A 249 12.96 9.51 21.11
N GLU A 250 12.62 10.33 20.11
CA GLU A 250 13.05 10.15 18.71
C GLU A 250 14.59 10.05 18.61
N GLU A 251 15.35 10.75 19.47
CA GLU A 251 16.80 10.60 19.54
C GLU A 251 17.26 9.21 19.98
N TYR A 252 16.49 8.54 20.86
CA TYR A 252 16.79 7.19 21.30
C TYR A 252 16.50 6.18 20.17
N ILE A 253 15.41 6.39 19.43
CA ILE A 253 15.07 5.58 18.26
C ILE A 253 16.09 5.77 17.14
N MET A 254 16.48 7.02 16.84
CA MET A 254 17.59 7.30 15.91
C MET A 254 18.91 6.68 16.36
N LYS A 255 19.21 6.62 17.67
CA LYS A 255 20.38 5.91 18.20
C LYS A 255 20.27 4.40 18.02
N ILE A 256 19.09 3.79 18.19
CA ILE A 256 18.86 2.37 17.91
C ILE A 256 19.10 2.12 16.42
N SER A 257 18.46 2.88 15.53
CA SER A 257 18.63 2.78 14.09
C SER A 257 20.08 2.99 13.64
N ALA A 258 20.79 3.96 14.22
CA ALA A 258 22.20 4.20 13.95
C ALA A 258 23.12 3.08 14.45
N LYS A 259 22.79 2.44 15.58
CA LYS A 259 23.55 1.27 16.09
C LYS A 259 23.33 0.03 15.25
N LEU A 260 22.22 -0.09 14.53
CA LEU A 260 21.92 -1.20 13.64
C LEU A 260 22.60 -1.04 12.27
N GLU A 261 23.89 -0.65 12.23
CA GLU A 261 24.67 -0.54 10.98
C GLU A 261 24.49 -1.81 10.11
N LEU A 262 23.73 -1.68 9.02
CA LEU A 262 23.22 -2.79 8.22
C LEU A 262 24.22 -3.33 7.20
N GLU A 263 25.28 -2.56 6.93
CA GLU A 263 26.27 -2.92 5.93
C GLU A 263 27.04 -4.16 6.41
N ASN A 264 26.83 -5.27 5.68
CA ASN A 264 27.50 -6.56 5.82
C ASN A 264 27.16 -7.46 7.03
N MET A 265 26.21 -7.10 7.91
CA MET A 265 25.82 -7.97 9.05
C MET A 265 24.92 -9.15 8.64
N ALA A 266 25.16 -10.39 9.11
CA ALA A 266 24.24 -11.50 8.80
C ALA A 266 22.84 -11.25 9.43
N LEU A 267 21.79 -11.88 8.89
CA LEU A 267 20.43 -11.71 9.45
C LEU A 267 20.36 -12.18 10.91
N GLU A 268 21.01 -13.31 11.21
CA GLU A 268 21.10 -13.87 12.57
C GLU A 268 21.84 -12.93 13.53
N ASP A 269 22.93 -12.30 13.09
CA ASP A 269 23.69 -11.35 13.90
C ASP A 269 22.85 -10.11 14.22
N LEU A 270 22.06 -9.63 13.25
CA LEU A 270 21.18 -8.50 13.43
C LEU A 270 20.04 -8.82 14.40
N GLU A 271 19.42 -10.00 14.28
CA GLU A 271 18.44 -10.49 15.25
C GLU A 271 19.05 -10.57 16.65
N ASN A 272 20.21 -11.21 16.80
CA ASN A 272 20.89 -11.36 18.08
C ASN A 272 21.21 -10.01 18.70
N LYS A 273 21.70 -9.05 17.92
CA LYS A 273 21.99 -7.68 18.37
C LYS A 273 20.73 -6.98 18.89
N ILE A 274 19.61 -7.10 18.19
CA ILE A 274 18.33 -6.56 18.65
C ILE A 274 17.92 -7.22 19.97
N LEU A 275 18.00 -8.56 20.06
CA LEU A 275 17.64 -9.30 21.27
C LEU A 275 18.53 -8.95 22.47
N GLU A 276 19.83 -8.73 22.26
CA GLU A 276 20.75 -8.26 23.28
C GLU A 276 20.35 -6.86 23.79
N MET A 277 20.00 -5.96 22.88
CA MET A 277 19.55 -4.60 23.22
C MET A 277 18.24 -4.58 24.02
N THR A 278 17.32 -5.51 23.73
CA THR A 278 15.99 -5.55 24.36
C THR A 278 15.90 -6.53 25.54
N GLY A 279 16.98 -7.22 25.90
CA GLY A 279 16.97 -8.21 26.99
C GLY A 279 16.24 -9.52 26.66
N GLY A 280 16.12 -9.85 25.38
CA GLY A 280 15.60 -11.10 24.83
C GLY A 280 14.21 -10.99 24.18
N LYS A 281 13.63 -12.16 23.91
CA LYS A 281 12.31 -12.33 23.27
C LYS A 281 11.17 -12.52 24.28
N LEU A 282 10.02 -11.95 23.96
CA LEU A 282 8.74 -12.19 24.63
C LEU A 282 7.94 -13.30 23.92
N ILE A 283 7.84 -13.19 22.59
CA ILE A 283 7.13 -14.15 21.73
C ILE A 283 8.04 -14.50 20.56
N GLU A 284 8.03 -15.77 20.14
CA GLU A 284 8.61 -16.22 18.88
C GLU A 284 7.67 -17.25 18.26
N ILE A 285 7.37 -17.06 16.97
CA ILE A 285 6.55 -17.98 16.20
C ILE A 285 7.27 -18.27 14.88
N ASN A 286 7.51 -19.55 14.63
CA ASN A 286 8.05 -20.07 13.37
C ASN A 286 6.90 -20.70 12.57
N PHE A 287 6.76 -20.29 11.31
CA PHE A 287 5.71 -20.76 10.40
C PHE A 287 6.21 -21.83 9.43
N GLU A 288 7.52 -22.04 9.36
CA GLU A 288 8.08 -23.14 8.58
C GLU A 288 7.78 -24.49 9.28
N ARG A 289 6.91 -25.28 8.64
CA ARG A 289 6.75 -26.72 8.81
C ARG A 289 6.91 -27.37 7.45
#